data_AF-A0A935V742-F1
#
_entry.id   AF-A0A935V742-F1
#
_cell.length_a   1.000
_cell.length_b   1.000
_cell.length_c   1.000
_cell.angle_alpha   90.00
_cell.angle_beta   90.00
_cell.angle_gamma   90.00
#
_symmetry.space_group_name_H-M   'P 1'
#
loop_
_entity.id
_entity.type
_entity.pdbx_description
1 polymer ?
#
loop_
_entity_poly.entity_id
_entity_poly.type
_entity_poly.pdbx_seq_one_letter_code
_entity_poly.pdbx_strand_id
1 'polypeptide(L)'
;MAVHLYFSLIPEALIASMLPPEEFGQYYATGHKFKSKGQALFFEIDPSFRHPYFDIDAAFAKCVTKPDGSPKNSVYVSMYRVMEHLTMASLGKLYLTTAMGATLGLSRATQIPAPVPELHMYQDLAPINSLVVSRLDPAFFCADVTSTPSKFFRFPGLCFVELELGPLARDPENGQEGDLPYTFMQHLREALMELKPGGKRNKLVHRVHSLVFPFRMVKGGFYVGIGSEFVHYPMPSPAVLRKDYSNWWRSANL
;
A
#
# COMPACT_ATOMS: atom_id res chain seq x y z
N MET A 1 22.80 16.29 -9.17
CA MET A 1 22.00 15.05 -9.12
C MET A 1 21.02 15.18 -7.98
N ALA A 2 19.74 14.88 -8.19
CA ALA A 2 18.73 14.98 -7.14
C ALA A 2 18.81 13.78 -6.19
N VAL A 3 18.56 14.00 -4.90
CA VAL A 3 18.35 12.94 -3.92
C VAL A 3 16.85 12.84 -3.66
N HIS A 4 16.31 11.65 -3.84
CA HIS A 4 14.92 11.31 -3.58
C HIS A 4 14.80 10.70 -2.18
N LEU A 5 13.61 10.85 -1.59
CA LEU A 5 13.25 10.22 -0.33
C LEU A 5 12.03 9.32 -0.59
N TYR A 6 12.11 8.06 -0.17
CA TYR A 6 11.07 7.07 -0.40
C TYR A 6 10.62 6.45 0.92
N PHE A 7 9.31 6.32 1.08
CA PHE A 7 8.70 5.55 2.15
C PHE A 7 8.20 4.21 1.60
N SER A 8 8.96 3.14 1.84
CA SER A 8 8.58 1.78 1.50
C SER A 8 7.54 1.23 2.48
N LEU A 9 6.57 0.50 1.95
CA LEU A 9 5.54 -0.24 2.69
C LEU A 9 5.90 -1.73 2.82
N ILE A 10 6.79 -2.26 1.97
CA ILE A 10 7.14 -3.68 1.93
C ILE A 10 8.67 -3.86 1.89
N PRO A 11 9.32 -4.02 3.06
CA PRO A 11 8.81 -3.71 4.40
C PRO A 11 8.76 -2.19 4.64
N GLU A 12 8.25 -1.79 5.80
CA GLU A 12 8.24 -0.40 6.24
C GLU A 12 9.67 0.18 6.33
N ALA A 13 9.98 1.22 5.57
CA ALA A 13 11.28 1.91 5.64
C ALA A 13 11.26 3.31 5.03
N LEU A 14 12.07 4.22 5.58
CA LEU A 14 12.38 5.52 5.00
C LEU A 14 13.78 5.46 4.38
N ILE A 15 13.90 5.75 3.09
CA ILE A 15 15.08 5.47 2.30
C ILE A 15 15.43 6.68 1.43
N ALA A 16 16.65 7.18 1.55
CA ALA A 16 17.21 8.15 0.62
C ALA A 16 17.85 7.44 -0.57
N SER A 17 17.71 7.97 -1.78
CA SER A 17 18.24 7.37 -3.01
C SER A 17 18.61 8.43 -4.05
N MET A 18 19.60 8.15 -4.88
CA MET A 18 19.86 8.95 -6.08
C MET A 18 19.13 8.41 -7.33
N LEU A 19 18.37 7.33 -7.19
CA LEU A 19 17.61 6.72 -8.28
C LEU A 19 16.23 7.40 -8.38
N PRO A 20 15.76 7.73 -9.59
CA PRO A 20 14.38 8.12 -9.81
C PRO A 20 13.43 6.94 -9.50
N PRO A 21 12.12 7.18 -9.34
CA PRO A 21 11.18 6.19 -8.81
C PRO A 21 11.16 4.87 -9.59
N GLU A 22 11.22 4.91 -10.92
CA GLU A 22 11.20 3.71 -11.76
C GLU A 22 12.46 2.85 -11.56
N GLU A 23 13.64 3.48 -11.50
CA GLU A 23 14.91 2.79 -11.26
C GLU A 23 15.00 2.29 -9.81
N PHE A 24 14.52 3.09 -8.85
CA PHE A 24 14.46 2.70 -7.45
C PHE A 24 13.55 1.48 -7.28
N GLY A 25 12.35 1.50 -7.84
CA GLY A 25 11.40 0.38 -7.78
C GLY A 25 11.99 -0.89 -8.39
N GLN A 26 12.61 -0.80 -9.57
CA GLN A 26 13.28 -1.92 -10.21
C GLN A 26 14.40 -2.50 -9.32
N TYR A 27 15.28 -1.63 -8.80
CA TYR A 27 16.35 -2.02 -7.89
C TYR A 27 15.82 -2.67 -6.61
N TYR A 28 14.79 -2.09 -6.01
CA TYR A 28 14.25 -2.53 -4.72
C TYR A 28 13.53 -3.87 -4.83
N ALA A 29 12.78 -4.09 -5.91
CA ALA A 29 12.07 -5.34 -6.17
C ALA A 29 12.99 -6.50 -6.56
N THR A 30 14.04 -6.22 -7.34
CA THR A 30 14.87 -7.27 -7.97
C THR A 30 16.27 -7.42 -7.38
N GLY A 31 16.69 -6.48 -6.53
CA GLY A 31 18.01 -6.44 -5.93
C GLY A 31 19.13 -6.19 -6.95
N HIS A 32 20.35 -6.13 -6.43
CA HIS A 32 21.54 -5.99 -7.28
C HIS A 32 21.75 -7.26 -8.13
N LYS A 33 21.93 -7.12 -9.45
CA LYS A 33 22.01 -8.23 -10.43
C LYS A 33 20.72 -9.05 -10.59
N PHE A 34 19.54 -8.52 -10.23
CA PHE A 34 18.24 -9.18 -10.47
C PHE A 34 18.10 -10.57 -9.80
N LYS A 35 18.74 -10.75 -8.64
CA LYS A 35 18.78 -12.03 -7.92
C LYS A 35 17.66 -12.19 -6.89
N SER A 36 16.97 -11.10 -6.56
CA SER A 36 15.79 -11.08 -5.70
C SER A 36 14.53 -10.97 -6.56
N LYS A 37 13.38 -11.40 -6.04
CA LYS A 37 12.08 -11.21 -6.68
C LYS A 37 11.06 -10.91 -5.59
N GLY A 38 10.65 -9.65 -5.49
CA GLY A 38 9.63 -9.20 -4.54
C GLY A 38 8.87 -8.01 -5.10
N GLN A 39 7.59 -7.89 -4.74
CA GLN A 39 6.86 -6.65 -4.99
C GLN A 39 7.45 -5.54 -4.12
N ALA A 40 7.42 -4.31 -4.64
CA ALA A 40 7.74 -3.13 -3.86
C ALA A 40 6.60 -2.12 -3.98
N LEU A 41 6.16 -1.58 -2.85
CA LEU A 41 5.20 -0.50 -2.78
C LEU A 41 5.81 0.62 -1.96
N PHE A 42 5.88 1.83 -2.52
CA PHE A 42 6.52 2.95 -1.84
C PHE A 42 5.95 4.30 -2.26
N PHE A 43 5.89 5.25 -1.33
CA PHE A 43 5.63 6.64 -1.64
C PHE A 43 6.93 7.36 -1.95
N GLU A 44 6.90 8.25 -2.94
CA GLU A 44 7.87 9.35 -2.98
C GLU A 44 7.50 10.35 -1.90
N ILE A 45 8.48 10.83 -1.16
CA ILE A 45 8.33 11.79 -0.06
C ILE A 45 8.95 13.11 -0.48
N ASP A 46 8.31 14.21 -0.11
CA ASP A 46 8.88 15.55 -0.29
C ASP A 46 10.32 15.57 0.26
N PRO A 47 11.35 15.82 -0.58
CA PRO A 47 12.75 15.80 -0.14
C PRO A 47 13.08 16.89 0.89
N SER A 48 12.22 17.91 1.05
CA SER A 48 12.33 18.93 2.10
C SER A 48 11.76 18.49 3.45
N PHE A 49 11.02 17.38 3.52
CA PHE A 49 10.44 16.86 4.76
C PHE A 49 11.51 16.59 5.81
N ARG A 50 11.29 17.07 7.04
CA ARG A 50 12.16 16.83 8.20
C ARG A 50 11.31 16.53 9.42
N HIS A 51 11.81 15.65 10.28
CA HIS A 51 11.19 15.32 11.56
C HIS A 51 12.28 14.89 12.55
N PRO A 52 12.21 15.25 13.84
CA PRO A 52 13.27 14.93 14.83
C PRO A 52 13.61 13.45 14.98
N TYR A 53 12.68 12.56 14.60
CA TYR A 53 12.89 11.11 14.63
C TYR A 53 13.81 10.60 13.50
N PHE A 54 14.01 11.37 12.42
CA PHE A 54 14.77 10.94 11.25
C PHE A 54 15.99 11.85 11.01
N ASP A 55 17.18 11.25 10.94
CA ASP A 55 18.40 11.95 10.50
C ASP A 55 18.52 11.94 8.96
N ILE A 56 17.61 12.65 8.31
CA ILE A 56 17.50 12.70 6.84
C ILE A 56 18.72 13.40 6.23
N ASP A 57 19.22 14.46 6.86
CA ASP A 57 20.35 15.22 6.34
C ASP A 57 21.64 14.39 6.34
N ALA A 58 21.91 13.60 7.38
CA ALA A 58 23.06 12.69 7.35
C ALA A 58 22.89 11.56 6.31
N ALA A 59 21.67 11.10 6.06
CA ALA A 59 21.41 10.14 5.00
C ALA A 59 21.64 10.75 3.61
N PHE A 60 21.19 11.98 3.37
CA PHE A 60 21.41 12.72 2.13
C PHE A 60 22.91 12.99 1.90
N ALA A 61 23.67 13.34 2.94
CA ALA A 61 25.11 13.49 2.85
C ALA A 61 25.85 12.20 2.43
N LYS A 62 25.26 11.02 2.66
CA LYS A 62 25.77 9.71 2.22
C LYS A 62 25.33 9.33 0.81
N CYS A 63 24.43 10.08 0.19
CA CYS A 63 24.03 9.92 -1.21
C CYS A 63 25.06 10.53 -2.16
N VAL A 64 26.25 9.94 -2.16
CA VAL A 64 27.36 10.30 -3.05
C VAL A 64 27.50 9.27 -4.17
N THR A 65 27.84 9.75 -5.36
CA THR A 65 28.15 8.91 -6.53
C THR A 65 29.25 7.91 -6.17
N LYS A 66 29.12 6.68 -6.66
CA LYS A 66 30.12 5.62 -6.46
C LYS A 66 31.41 5.92 -7.25
N PRO A 67 32.54 5.27 -6.94
CA PRO A 67 33.79 5.45 -7.67
C PRO A 67 33.69 5.17 -9.18
N ASP A 68 32.74 4.33 -9.59
CA ASP A 68 32.47 4.00 -11.01
C ASP A 68 31.56 5.01 -11.72
N GLY A 69 31.19 6.12 -11.05
CA GLY A 69 30.29 7.14 -11.58
C GLY A 69 28.80 6.80 -11.46
N SER A 70 28.43 5.60 -11.00
CA SER A 70 27.03 5.22 -10.83
C SER A 70 26.36 5.88 -9.61
N PRO A 71 25.04 6.14 -9.66
CA PRO A 71 24.31 6.73 -8.53
C PRO A 71 24.30 5.82 -7.30
N LYS A 72 24.12 6.41 -6.12
CA LYS A 72 23.86 5.69 -4.88
C LYS A 72 22.44 5.12 -4.89
N ASN A 73 22.32 3.80 -4.88
CA ASN A 73 21.01 3.14 -4.97
C ASN A 73 20.11 3.39 -3.76
N SER A 74 20.65 3.34 -2.55
CA SER A 74 19.87 3.53 -1.33
C SER A 74 20.75 3.82 -0.10
N VAL A 75 20.23 4.63 0.81
CA VAL A 75 20.69 4.85 2.18
C VAL A 75 19.45 4.81 3.08
N TYR A 76 19.38 3.84 3.98
CA TYR A 76 18.25 3.74 4.90
C TYR A 76 18.36 4.81 5.98
N VAL A 77 17.26 5.55 6.18
CA VAL A 77 17.09 6.55 7.24
C VAL A 77 16.45 5.90 8.47
N SER A 78 15.40 5.11 8.25
CA SER A 78 14.73 4.31 9.29
C SER A 78 14.10 3.06 8.67
N MET A 79 13.90 2.03 9.48
CA MET A 79 13.15 0.81 9.15
C MET A 79 12.00 0.57 10.14
N TYR A 80 11.64 1.59 10.94
CA TYR A 80 10.67 1.46 12.01
C TYR A 80 9.93 2.78 12.27
N ARG A 81 8.63 2.69 12.58
CA ARG A 81 7.74 3.82 12.93
C ARG A 81 7.79 4.96 11.93
N VAL A 82 8.00 4.65 10.65
CA VAL A 82 8.06 5.64 9.60
C VAL A 82 6.68 6.26 9.41
N MET A 83 5.64 5.44 9.28
CA MET A 83 4.25 5.91 9.11
C MET A 83 3.83 6.88 10.23
N GLU A 84 4.20 6.57 11.47
CA GLU A 84 3.83 7.38 12.65
C GLU A 84 4.43 8.79 12.64
N HIS A 85 5.57 8.97 11.97
CA HIS A 85 6.29 10.24 11.95
C HIS A 85 6.16 10.99 10.63
N LEU A 86 5.38 10.49 9.66
CA LEU A 86 5.06 11.21 8.43
C LEU A 86 3.85 12.11 8.61
N THR A 87 3.72 13.08 7.70
CA THR A 87 2.54 13.96 7.61
C THR A 87 1.84 13.69 6.29
N MET A 88 0.54 13.99 6.19
CA MET A 88 -0.15 13.84 4.92
C MET A 88 0.47 14.71 3.83
N ALA A 89 0.92 15.92 4.16
CA ALA A 89 1.54 16.83 3.20
C ALA A 89 2.87 16.31 2.61
N SER A 90 3.62 15.47 3.34
CA SER A 90 4.91 14.97 2.87
C SER A 90 4.81 13.82 1.87
N LEU A 91 3.66 13.15 1.77
CA LEU A 91 3.48 12.04 0.83
C LEU A 91 3.29 12.55 -0.61
N GLY A 92 4.00 11.98 -1.58
CA GLY A 92 3.87 12.27 -3.00
C GLY A 92 3.04 11.23 -3.74
N LYS A 93 3.52 10.78 -4.90
CA LYS A 93 2.93 9.65 -5.64
C LYS A 93 3.22 8.32 -4.93
N LEU A 94 2.31 7.37 -5.07
CA LEU A 94 2.50 5.97 -4.68
C LEU A 94 3.01 5.18 -5.88
N TYR A 95 4.05 4.39 -5.72
CA TYR A 95 4.62 3.56 -6.78
C TYR A 95 4.41 2.08 -6.47
N LEU A 96 3.91 1.34 -7.46
CA LEU A 96 3.68 -0.10 -7.41
C LEU A 96 4.68 -0.78 -8.34
N THR A 97 5.57 -1.59 -7.78
CA THR A 97 6.57 -2.31 -8.55
C THR A 97 6.32 -3.80 -8.50
N THR A 98 6.25 -4.42 -9.68
CA THR A 98 6.10 -5.86 -9.85
C THR A 98 7.36 -6.61 -9.39
N ALA A 99 7.24 -7.92 -9.18
CA ALA A 99 8.38 -8.76 -8.81
C ALA A 99 9.49 -8.83 -9.88
N MET A 100 9.21 -8.40 -11.11
CA MET A 100 10.20 -8.28 -12.20
C MET A 100 10.74 -6.85 -12.36
N GLY A 101 10.33 -5.90 -11.52
CA GLY A 101 10.86 -4.54 -11.51
C GLY A 101 10.15 -3.54 -12.42
N ALA A 102 8.95 -3.86 -12.95
CA ALA A 102 8.16 -2.86 -13.66
C ALA A 102 7.42 -1.97 -12.65
N THR A 103 7.57 -0.65 -12.75
CA THR A 103 7.00 0.32 -11.80
C THR A 103 5.86 1.14 -12.42
N LEU A 104 4.78 1.33 -11.67
CA LEU A 104 3.62 2.16 -12.01
C LEU A 104 3.42 3.22 -10.92
N GLY A 105 3.34 4.50 -11.30
CA GLY A 105 3.03 5.59 -10.37
C GLY A 105 1.54 5.93 -10.33
N LEU A 106 0.98 6.00 -9.12
CA LEU A 106 -0.38 6.42 -8.82
C LEU A 106 -0.37 7.82 -8.20
N SER A 107 -1.18 8.70 -8.76
CA SER A 107 -1.37 10.05 -8.22
C SER A 107 -2.53 10.06 -7.23
N ARG A 108 -2.52 11.02 -6.31
CA ARG A 108 -3.66 11.26 -5.41
C ARG A 108 -4.90 11.60 -6.21
N ALA A 109 -6.04 10.99 -5.85
CA ALA A 109 -7.32 11.44 -6.34
C ALA A 109 -7.70 12.79 -5.70
N THR A 110 -8.40 13.62 -6.47
CA THR A 110 -9.04 14.84 -5.96
C THR A 110 -10.36 14.57 -5.25
N GLN A 111 -10.94 13.38 -5.47
CA GLN A 111 -12.24 12.98 -4.94
C GLN A 111 -12.18 11.53 -4.47
N ILE A 112 -12.86 11.25 -3.36
CA ILE A 112 -13.01 9.90 -2.82
C ILE A 112 -14.23 9.26 -3.53
N PRO A 113 -14.15 7.99 -3.98
CA PRO A 113 -15.29 7.30 -4.56
C PRO A 113 -16.50 7.28 -3.63
N ALA A 114 -17.70 7.31 -4.22
CA ALA A 114 -18.93 7.17 -3.45
C ALA A 114 -18.98 5.78 -2.78
N PRO A 115 -19.47 5.69 -1.52
CA PRO A 115 -19.65 4.42 -0.85
C PRO A 115 -20.56 3.48 -1.64
N VAL A 116 -20.21 2.19 -1.66
CA VAL A 116 -21.04 1.13 -2.24
C VAL A 116 -21.55 0.27 -1.09
N PRO A 117 -22.85 -0.07 -1.02
CA PRO A 117 -23.42 -0.84 0.08
C PRO A 117 -23.09 -2.33 -0.06
N GLU A 118 -21.84 -2.69 0.22
CA GLU A 118 -21.35 -4.06 0.20
C GLU A 118 -20.30 -4.29 1.30
N LEU A 119 -19.85 -5.54 1.45
CA LEU A 119 -18.74 -5.87 2.32
C LEU A 119 -17.41 -5.59 1.61
N HIS A 120 -16.41 -5.21 2.39
CA HIS A 120 -15.09 -4.84 1.93
C HIS A 120 -14.04 -5.74 2.56
N MET A 121 -12.92 -5.92 1.85
CA MET A 121 -11.72 -6.54 2.40
C MET A 121 -10.56 -5.56 2.29
N TYR A 122 -10.00 -5.22 3.45
CA TYR A 122 -8.87 -4.32 3.58
C TYR A 122 -7.66 -5.08 4.05
N GLN A 123 -6.55 -4.85 3.36
CA GLN A 123 -5.25 -5.29 3.81
C GLN A 123 -4.45 -4.08 4.27
N ASP A 124 -4.09 -4.07 5.55
CA ASP A 124 -3.19 -3.08 6.12
C ASP A 124 -1.77 -3.34 5.59
N LEU A 125 -1.07 -2.27 5.22
CA LEU A 125 0.29 -2.32 4.67
C LEU A 125 1.32 -1.72 5.64
N ALA A 126 0.99 -0.61 6.28
CA ALA A 126 1.81 0.02 7.32
C ALA A 126 0.91 0.78 8.31
N PRO A 127 1.19 0.76 9.63
CA PRO A 127 2.40 0.20 10.27
C PRO A 127 2.30 -1.30 10.60
N ILE A 128 1.18 -1.95 10.25
CA ILE A 128 0.95 -3.38 10.47
C ILE A 128 0.55 -4.04 9.15
N ASN A 129 0.57 -5.37 9.12
CA ASN A 129 0.23 -6.18 7.96
C ASN A 129 -0.94 -7.13 8.25
N SER A 130 -2.11 -6.58 8.58
CA SER A 130 -3.31 -7.37 8.91
C SER A 130 -4.30 -7.45 7.75
N LEU A 131 -5.18 -8.46 7.77
CA LEU A 131 -6.27 -8.60 6.79
C LEU A 131 -7.60 -8.53 7.52
N VAL A 132 -8.45 -7.59 7.14
CA VAL A 132 -9.71 -7.26 7.80
C VAL A 132 -10.84 -7.27 6.78
N VAL A 133 -11.98 -7.83 7.16
CA VAL A 133 -13.24 -7.61 6.44
C VAL A 133 -14.10 -6.60 7.18
N SER A 134 -14.82 -5.76 6.43
CA SER A 134 -15.53 -4.61 6.96
C SER A 134 -16.86 -4.35 6.27
N ARG A 135 -17.79 -3.74 7.01
CA ARG A 135 -19.02 -3.10 6.48
C ARG A 135 -18.84 -1.60 6.21
N LEU A 136 -17.70 -1.06 6.58
CA LEU A 136 -17.39 0.36 6.44
C LEU A 136 -16.69 0.56 5.10
N ASP A 137 -17.10 1.62 4.39
CA ASP A 137 -16.32 2.09 3.25
C ASP A 137 -14.93 2.58 3.70
N PRO A 138 -13.99 2.80 2.77
CA PRO A 138 -12.60 3.07 3.11
C PRO A 138 -12.40 4.26 4.06
N ALA A 139 -13.20 5.31 3.91
CA ALA A 139 -13.07 6.51 4.73
C ALA A 139 -13.52 6.24 6.17
N PHE A 140 -14.68 5.60 6.37
CA PHE A 140 -15.13 5.23 7.70
C PHE A 140 -14.29 4.12 8.34
N PHE A 141 -13.79 3.16 7.54
CA PHE A 141 -12.86 2.14 8.04
C PHE A 141 -11.59 2.79 8.59
N CYS A 142 -10.99 3.71 7.81
CA CYS A 142 -9.80 4.41 8.20
C CYS A 142 -10.02 5.24 9.47
N ALA A 143 -11.14 5.99 9.54
CA ALA A 143 -11.50 6.74 10.74
C ALA A 143 -11.69 5.84 11.98
N ASP A 144 -12.28 4.65 11.81
CA ASP A 144 -12.52 3.66 12.87
C ASP A 144 -11.24 3.07 13.49
N VAL A 145 -10.08 3.22 12.82
CA VAL A 145 -8.79 2.70 13.28
C VAL A 145 -7.73 3.77 13.52
N THR A 146 -8.03 5.04 13.18
CA THR A 146 -7.08 6.18 13.35
C THR A 146 -7.63 7.27 14.26
N SER A 147 -8.69 7.96 13.87
CA SER A 147 -9.17 9.20 14.51
C SER A 147 -10.37 9.01 15.45
N THR A 148 -11.31 8.13 15.09
CA THR A 148 -12.56 7.91 15.81
C THR A 148 -12.73 6.41 16.12
N PRO A 149 -11.85 5.84 16.97
CA PRO A 149 -11.78 4.41 17.09
C PRO A 149 -12.98 3.84 17.85
N SER A 150 -13.62 2.83 17.27
CA SER A 150 -14.70 2.10 17.95
C SER A 150 -14.23 1.08 18.97
N LYS A 151 -12.93 0.83 18.99
CA LYS A 151 -12.24 -0.04 19.95
C LYS A 151 -11.19 0.78 20.70
N PHE A 152 -10.59 0.17 21.73
CA PHE A 152 -9.63 0.84 22.61
C PHE A 152 -8.26 1.14 21.98
N PHE A 153 -7.99 0.70 20.75
CA PHE A 153 -6.71 0.94 20.07
C PHE A 153 -6.90 1.88 18.88
N ARG A 154 -5.84 2.61 18.53
CA ARG A 154 -5.76 3.45 17.34
C ARG A 154 -4.34 3.45 16.78
N PHE A 155 -4.22 3.62 15.47
CA PHE A 155 -2.96 3.90 14.80
C PHE A 155 -2.83 5.41 14.53
N PRO A 156 -1.63 6.00 14.66
CA PRO A 156 -1.41 7.41 14.32
C PRO A 156 -1.62 7.69 12.81
N GLY A 157 -1.34 6.68 12.00
CA GLY A 157 -1.68 6.65 10.57
C GLY A 157 -1.77 5.20 10.09
N LEU A 158 -2.41 5.01 8.94
CA LEU A 158 -2.62 3.70 8.32
C LEU A 158 -2.57 3.84 6.80
N CYS A 159 -1.77 2.99 6.14
CA CYS A 159 -1.85 2.75 4.71
C CYS A 159 -2.45 1.37 4.50
N PHE A 160 -3.48 1.28 3.67
CA PHE A 160 -4.15 0.01 3.37
C PHE A 160 -4.63 -0.03 1.91
N VAL A 161 -4.95 -1.23 1.44
CA VAL A 161 -5.47 -1.48 0.10
C VAL A 161 -6.81 -2.20 0.20
N GLU A 162 -7.74 -1.88 -0.70
CA GLU A 162 -8.99 -2.63 -0.83
C GLU A 162 -8.83 -3.73 -1.89
N LEU A 163 -9.14 -4.95 -1.48
CA LEU A 163 -9.04 -6.14 -2.31
C LEU A 163 -10.42 -6.67 -2.73
N GLU A 164 -10.46 -7.27 -3.91
CA GLU A 164 -11.67 -7.84 -4.50
C GLU A 164 -12.27 -8.96 -3.66
N LEU A 165 -13.59 -8.92 -3.48
CA LEU A 165 -14.37 -10.00 -2.88
C LEU A 165 -15.30 -10.67 -3.90
N GLY A 166 -15.41 -10.13 -5.12
CA GLY A 166 -16.33 -10.63 -6.13
C GLY A 166 -17.75 -10.77 -5.57
N PRO A 167 -18.46 -11.88 -5.89
CA PRO A 167 -19.82 -12.13 -5.37
C PRO A 167 -19.92 -12.20 -3.84
N LEU A 168 -18.84 -12.54 -3.12
CA LEU A 168 -18.85 -12.63 -1.65
C LEU A 168 -19.04 -11.27 -0.98
N ALA A 169 -18.79 -10.16 -1.68
CA ALA A 169 -19.04 -8.82 -1.16
C ALA A 169 -20.52 -8.59 -0.79
N ARG A 170 -21.43 -9.30 -1.45
CA ARG A 170 -22.89 -9.14 -1.28
C ARG A 170 -23.57 -10.38 -0.75
N ASP A 171 -23.03 -11.56 -1.06
CA ASP A 171 -23.55 -12.83 -0.58
C ASP A 171 -22.38 -13.74 -0.12
N PRO A 172 -21.89 -13.58 1.11
CA PRO A 172 -20.82 -14.42 1.65
C PRO A 172 -21.16 -15.91 1.74
N GLU A 173 -22.45 -16.26 1.81
CA GLU A 173 -22.91 -17.64 2.00
C GLU A 173 -23.00 -18.37 0.66
N ASN A 174 -23.64 -17.75 -0.35
CA ASN A 174 -23.92 -18.42 -1.64
C ASN A 174 -23.16 -17.83 -2.83
N GLY A 175 -22.50 -16.69 -2.66
CA GLY A 175 -21.73 -16.05 -3.74
C GLY A 175 -20.64 -16.98 -4.26
N GLN A 176 -20.56 -17.15 -5.58
CA GLN A 176 -19.52 -17.98 -6.20
C GLN A 176 -18.14 -17.33 -6.12
N GLU A 177 -17.11 -18.14 -5.88
CA GLU A 177 -15.73 -17.67 -5.68
C GLU A 177 -15.09 -17.16 -6.97
N GLY A 178 -15.48 -17.72 -8.12
CA GLY A 178 -14.90 -17.35 -9.42
C GLY A 178 -13.38 -17.46 -9.42
N ASP A 179 -12.71 -16.39 -9.86
CA ASP A 179 -11.25 -16.31 -10.00
C ASP A 179 -10.53 -15.70 -8.78
N LEU A 180 -11.19 -15.65 -7.61
CA LEU A 180 -10.56 -15.16 -6.38
C LEU A 180 -9.37 -16.05 -6.01
N PRO A 181 -8.15 -15.49 -5.84
CA PRO A 181 -6.93 -16.27 -5.67
C PRO A 181 -6.64 -16.65 -4.22
N TYR A 182 -7.58 -16.45 -3.30
CA TYR A 182 -7.35 -16.62 -1.87
C TYR A 182 -7.36 -18.10 -1.49
N THR A 183 -6.33 -18.58 -0.82
CA THR A 183 -6.24 -19.98 -0.36
C THR A 183 -7.06 -20.26 0.89
N PHE A 184 -7.70 -19.24 1.46
CA PHE A 184 -8.41 -19.27 2.75
C PHE A 184 -9.92 -18.96 2.59
N MET A 185 -10.53 -19.37 1.47
CA MET A 185 -11.91 -19.01 1.13
C MET A 185 -12.94 -19.37 2.20
N GLN A 186 -12.84 -20.55 2.82
CA GLN A 186 -13.75 -20.95 3.89
C GLN A 186 -13.68 -19.97 5.08
N HIS A 187 -12.48 -19.70 5.58
CA HIS A 187 -12.26 -18.75 6.69
C HIS A 187 -12.70 -17.33 6.32
N LEU A 188 -12.48 -16.91 5.07
CA LEU A 188 -12.94 -15.62 4.56
C LEU A 188 -14.47 -15.50 4.61
N ARG A 189 -15.20 -16.54 4.16
CA ARG A 189 -16.67 -16.57 4.24
C ARG A 189 -17.16 -16.52 5.68
N GLU A 190 -16.59 -17.33 6.56
CA GLU A 190 -16.93 -17.33 7.98
C GLU A 190 -16.75 -15.93 8.60
N ALA A 191 -15.63 -15.27 8.30
CA ALA A 191 -15.37 -13.91 8.78
C ALA A 191 -16.36 -12.88 8.21
N LEU A 192 -16.73 -12.97 6.94
CA LEU A 192 -17.71 -12.09 6.30
C LEU A 192 -19.12 -12.29 6.89
N MET A 193 -19.52 -13.54 7.16
CA MET A 193 -20.83 -13.85 7.75
C MET A 193 -21.01 -13.34 9.18
N GLU A 194 -19.92 -13.02 9.90
CA GLU A 194 -19.99 -12.35 11.21
C GLU A 194 -20.42 -10.86 11.10
N LEU A 195 -20.32 -10.26 9.91
CA LEU A 195 -20.60 -8.85 9.68
C LEU A 195 -22.09 -8.60 9.41
N LYS A 196 -22.91 -8.66 10.46
CA LYS A 196 -24.37 -8.45 10.36
C LYS A 196 -24.79 -7.01 10.70
N PRO A 197 -25.92 -6.50 10.16
CA PRO A 197 -26.59 -5.29 10.65
C PRO A 197 -26.74 -5.32 12.18
N GLY A 198 -26.39 -4.22 12.87
CA GLY A 198 -26.42 -4.13 14.33
C GLY A 198 -25.31 -4.90 15.08
N GLY A 199 -24.44 -5.62 14.37
CA GLY A 199 -23.35 -6.40 14.94
C GLY A 199 -21.96 -5.79 14.76
N LYS A 200 -20.95 -6.66 14.59
CA LYS A 200 -19.56 -6.26 14.33
C LYS A 200 -19.47 -5.51 13.00
N ARG A 201 -18.75 -4.39 13.00
CA ARG A 201 -18.45 -3.60 11.79
C ARG A 201 -17.19 -4.05 11.08
N ASN A 202 -16.21 -4.52 11.86
CA ASN A 202 -14.89 -4.97 11.42
C ASN A 202 -14.59 -6.36 12.02
N LYS A 203 -14.03 -7.27 11.21
CA LYS A 203 -13.56 -8.58 11.65
C LYS A 203 -12.16 -8.83 11.08
N LEU A 204 -11.23 -9.07 12.00
CA LEU A 204 -9.87 -9.47 11.65
C LEU A 204 -9.89 -10.90 11.11
N VAL A 205 -9.50 -11.07 9.85
CA VAL A 205 -9.34 -12.37 9.17
C VAL A 205 -7.98 -12.95 9.55
N HIS A 206 -6.91 -12.18 9.32
CA HIS A 206 -5.54 -12.56 9.66
C HIS A 206 -4.86 -11.45 10.46
N ARG A 207 -4.23 -11.82 11.57
CA ARG A 207 -3.45 -10.89 12.41
C ARG A 207 -2.16 -10.45 11.72
N VAL A 208 -1.56 -11.37 10.95
CA VAL A 208 -0.36 -11.16 10.15
C VAL A 208 -0.66 -11.80 8.80
N HIS A 209 -0.58 -11.02 7.74
CA HIS A 209 -0.86 -11.41 6.37
C HIS A 209 0.32 -11.08 5.46
N SER A 210 0.48 -11.87 4.39
CA SER A 210 1.49 -11.61 3.38
C SER A 210 1.23 -10.25 2.74
N LEU A 211 2.23 -9.37 2.71
CA LEU A 211 2.16 -8.08 2.00
C LEU A 211 2.24 -8.24 0.46
N VAL A 212 2.44 -9.47 -0.03
CA VAL A 212 2.41 -9.79 -1.45
C VAL A 212 1.00 -10.23 -1.83
N PHE A 213 0.39 -9.53 -2.78
CA PHE A 213 -0.94 -9.84 -3.31
C PHE A 213 -0.99 -9.59 -4.83
N PRO A 214 -1.86 -10.29 -5.58
CA PRO A 214 -2.00 -10.04 -7.01
C PRO A 214 -2.57 -8.65 -7.27
N PHE A 215 -1.87 -7.80 -8.03
CA PHE A 215 -2.34 -6.44 -8.30
C PHE A 215 -3.70 -6.40 -9.02
N ARG A 216 -4.07 -7.47 -9.75
CA ARG A 216 -5.41 -7.60 -10.35
C ARG A 216 -6.55 -7.67 -9.32
N MET A 217 -6.25 -7.96 -8.06
CA MET A 217 -7.23 -7.98 -6.97
C MET A 217 -7.38 -6.60 -6.30
N VAL A 218 -6.61 -5.58 -6.69
CA VAL A 218 -6.82 -4.23 -6.18
C VAL A 218 -8.10 -3.68 -6.79
N LYS A 219 -9.11 -3.45 -5.93
CA LYS A 219 -10.45 -3.01 -6.33
C LYS A 219 -10.51 -1.51 -6.56
N GLY A 220 -10.55 -0.72 -5.48
CA GLY A 220 -10.64 0.74 -5.54
C GLY A 220 -9.28 1.42 -5.64
N GLY A 221 -8.23 0.80 -5.10
CA GLY A 221 -6.90 1.37 -4.98
C GLY A 221 -6.37 1.33 -3.55
N PHE A 222 -5.50 2.28 -3.25
CA PHE A 222 -4.80 2.39 -1.97
C PHE A 222 -5.27 3.62 -1.22
N TYR A 223 -5.28 3.54 0.10
CA TYR A 223 -5.78 4.58 0.96
C TYR A 223 -4.76 4.86 2.06
N VAL A 224 -4.64 6.13 2.44
CA VAL A 224 -3.79 6.55 3.55
C VAL A 224 -4.59 7.49 4.43
N GLY A 225 -4.60 7.21 5.73
CA GLY A 225 -5.05 8.16 6.75
C GLY A 225 -3.92 8.51 7.70
N ILE A 226 -3.78 9.79 8.02
CA ILE A 226 -2.87 10.31 9.05
C ILE A 226 -3.64 11.32 9.87
N GLY A 227 -3.85 11.05 11.16
CA GLY A 227 -4.73 11.85 12.00
C GLY A 227 -6.16 11.91 11.43
N SER A 228 -6.63 13.11 11.10
CA SER A 228 -7.97 13.34 10.51
C SER A 228 -7.96 13.41 8.98
N GLU A 229 -6.78 13.42 8.36
CA GLU A 229 -6.62 13.51 6.92
C GLU A 229 -6.73 12.13 6.26
N PHE A 230 -7.33 12.07 5.09
CA PHE A 230 -7.54 10.84 4.33
C PHE A 230 -7.35 11.10 2.84
N VAL A 231 -6.57 10.26 2.17
CA VAL A 231 -6.31 10.33 0.74
C VAL A 231 -6.45 8.98 0.06
N HIS A 232 -6.82 9.02 -1.21
CA HIS A 232 -7.01 7.85 -2.07
C HIS A 232 -6.05 7.91 -3.26
N TYR A 233 -5.44 6.77 -3.58
CA TYR A 233 -4.59 6.54 -4.74
C TYR A 233 -5.29 5.50 -5.63
N PRO A 234 -6.10 5.94 -6.62
CA PRO A 234 -6.94 5.06 -7.41
C PRO A 234 -6.10 4.15 -8.29
N MET A 235 -6.50 2.88 -8.34
CA MET A 235 -5.96 1.94 -9.32
C MET A 235 -6.59 2.23 -10.69
N PRO A 236 -5.81 2.37 -11.78
CA PRO A 236 -6.37 2.50 -13.10
C PRO A 236 -7.17 1.25 -13.48
N SER A 237 -8.21 1.41 -14.31
CA SER A 237 -9.01 0.26 -14.73
C SER A 237 -8.18 -0.76 -15.52
N PRO A 238 -8.57 -2.05 -15.54
CA PRO A 238 -7.86 -3.05 -16.33
C PRO A 238 -7.73 -2.69 -17.81
N ALA A 239 -8.69 -1.95 -18.38
CA ALA A 239 -8.62 -1.47 -19.75
C ALA A 239 -7.50 -0.42 -19.94
N VAL A 240 -7.38 0.52 -19.01
CA VAL A 240 -6.30 1.53 -19.00
C VAL A 240 -4.95 0.85 -18.76
N LEU A 241 -4.85 -0.06 -17.79
CA LEU A 241 -3.60 -0.79 -17.51
C LEU A 241 -3.11 -1.59 -18.73
N ARG A 242 -4.01 -2.26 -19.46
CA ARG A 242 -3.66 -2.99 -20.68
C ARG A 242 -3.19 -2.08 -21.81
N LYS A 243 -3.82 -0.91 -21.96
CA LYS A 243 -3.58 0.01 -23.07
C LYS A 243 -2.35 0.88 -22.82
N ASP A 244 -2.30 1.55 -21.68
CA ASP A 244 -1.35 2.63 -21.40
C ASP A 244 -0.16 2.15 -20.55
N TYR A 245 -0.31 1.02 -19.84
CA TYR A 245 0.71 0.44 -18.96
C TYR A 245 0.98 -1.04 -19.26
N SER A 246 0.98 -1.42 -20.55
CA SER A 246 0.99 -2.81 -21.00
C SER A 246 2.13 -3.66 -20.43
N ASN A 247 3.34 -3.10 -20.33
CA ASN A 247 4.51 -3.79 -19.79
C ASN A 247 4.33 -4.11 -18.30
N TRP A 248 3.88 -3.12 -17.54
CA TRP A 248 3.56 -3.29 -16.13
C TRP A 248 2.42 -4.29 -15.94
N TRP A 249 1.34 -4.16 -16.71
CA TRP A 249 0.17 -5.04 -16.62
C TRP A 249 0.51 -6.51 -16.89
N ARG A 250 1.32 -6.78 -17.92
CA ARG A 250 1.82 -8.14 -18.19
C ARG A 250 2.63 -8.65 -17.02
N SER A 251 3.60 -7.87 -16.55
CA SER A 251 4.46 -8.27 -15.44
C SER A 251 3.72 -8.45 -14.12
N ALA A 252 2.62 -7.73 -13.89
CA ALA A 252 1.81 -7.82 -12.68
C ALA A 252 0.91 -9.07 -12.64
N ASN A 253 0.76 -9.77 -13.77
CA ASN A 253 -0.07 -10.96 -13.94
C ASN A 253 0.73 -12.23 -14.27
N LEU A 254 2.07 -12.17 -14.22
CA LEU A 254 2.95 -13.34 -14.25
C LEU A 254 3.01 -13.99 -12.87
#